data_AF-A0A7W4CJF2-F1
#
_entry.id   AF-A0A7W4CJF2-F1
#
_cell.length_a   1.000
_cell.length_b   1.000
_cell.length_c   1.000
_cell.angle_alpha   90.00
_cell.angle_beta   90.00
_cell.angle_gamma   90.00
#
_symmetry.space_group_name_H-M   'P 1'
#
loop_
_entity.id
_entity.type
_entity.pdbx_description
1 polymer ?
#
loop_
_entity_poly.entity_id
_entity_poly.type
_entity_poly.pdbx_seq_one_letter_code
_entity_poly.pdbx_strand_id
1 'polypeptide(L)' 'MNVSLPDQMKDWVEQQSDAGRCANSSDYIRGLIRRDQSKAGKIARMQAPVDEGLASGVSPRSLEARRLAGLSGRA' A
#
# COMPACT_ATOMS: atom_id res chain seq x y z
N MET A 1 11.94 22.67 0.25
CA MET A 1 12.68 21.80 1.20
C MET A 1 13.93 21.30 0.50
N ASN A 2 15.11 21.40 1.14
CA ASN A 2 16.36 20.87 0.60
C ASN A 2 16.67 19.55 1.30
N VAL A 3 16.95 18.50 0.52
CA VAL A 3 17.32 17.17 1.03
C VAL A 3 18.72 16.87 0.54
N SER A 4 19.66 16.71 1.47
CA SER A 4 21.02 16.28 1.16
C SER A 4 21.06 14.76 1.18
N LEU A 5 21.49 14.17 0.06
CA LEU A 5 21.73 12.74 -0.05
C LEU A 5 23.25 12.49 -0.10
N PRO A 6 23.74 11.40 0.51
CA PRO A 6 25.09 10.90 0.27
C PRO A 6 25.32 10.63 -1.22
N ASP A 7 26.56 10.76 -1.69
CA ASP A 7 26.90 10.67 -3.11
C ASP A 7 26.42 9.35 -3.74
N GLN A 8 26.63 8.22 -3.07
CA GLN A 8 26.16 6.91 -3.54
C GLN A 8 24.64 6.84 -3.75
N MET A 9 23.85 7.52 -2.91
CA MET A 9 22.40 7.59 -3.07
C MET A 9 22.03 8.54 -4.21
N LYS A 10 22.78 9.63 -4.39
CA LYS A 10 22.56 10.57 -5.49
C LYS A 10 22.80 9.88 -6.84
N ASP A 11 23.91 9.15 -6.98
CA ASP A 11 24.24 8.37 -8.19
C ASP A 11 23.15 7.35 -8.53
N TRP A 12 22.64 6.65 -7.51
CA TRP A 12 21.58 5.67 -7.72
C TRP A 12 20.27 6.33 -8.17
N VAL A 13 19.94 7.50 -7.63
CA VAL A 13 18.75 8.28 -8.00
C VAL A 13 18.88 8.87 -9.41
N GLU A 14 20.07 9.32 -9.79
CA GLU A 14 20.38 9.79 -11.15
C GLU A 14 20.26 8.66 -12.17
N GLN A 15 20.72 7.44 -11.86
CA GLN A 15 20.49 6.25 -12.71
C GLN A 15 18.99 5.92 -12.90
N GLN A 16 18.14 6.21 -11.91
CA GLN A 16 16.69 6.06 -12.09
C GLN A 16 16.11 7.15 -13.01
N SER A 17 16.77 8.29 -13.09
CA SER A 17 16.35 9.43 -13.90
C SER A 17 16.73 9.23 -15.37
N ASP A 18 17.96 8.73 -15.64
CA ASP A 18 18.46 8.39 -16.99
C ASP A 18 17.63 7.30 -17.68
N ALA A 19 16.98 6.43 -16.92
CA ALA A 19 16.02 5.45 -17.45
C ALA A 19 14.66 6.07 -17.86
N GLY A 20 14.56 7.41 -17.92
CA GLY A 20 13.36 8.15 -18.31
C GLY A 20 12.25 8.16 -17.26
N ARG A 21 12.51 7.68 -16.04
CA ARG A 21 11.48 7.53 -15.00
C ARG A 21 11.28 8.80 -14.17
N CYS A 22 12.27 9.69 -14.08
CA CYS A 22 12.25 10.97 -13.36
C CYS A 22 13.21 11.97 -14.02
N ALA A 23 12.92 13.28 -14.00
CA ALA A 23 13.80 14.29 -14.63
C ALA A 23 14.96 14.75 -13.72
N ASN A 24 14.85 14.54 -12.41
CA ASN A 24 15.87 14.86 -11.41
C ASN A 24 15.59 14.12 -10.09
N SER A 25 16.53 14.24 -9.14
CA SER A 25 16.45 13.63 -7.82
C SER A 25 15.24 14.06 -6.99
N SER A 26 14.77 15.30 -7.14
CA SER A 26 13.57 15.77 -6.44
C SER A 26 12.29 15.08 -6.95
N ASP A 27 12.20 14.82 -8.25
CA ASP A 27 11.07 14.09 -8.83
C ASP A 27 11.04 12.62 -8.38
N TYR A 28 12.21 12.01 -8.28
CA TYR A 28 12.33 10.67 -7.73
C TYR A 28 11.85 10.60 -6.28
N ILE A 29 12.28 11.54 -5.43
CA ILE A 29 11.83 11.64 -4.04
C ILE A 29 10.31 11.89 -3.95
N ARG A 30 9.75 12.80 -4.76
CA ARG A 30 8.29 13.01 -4.82
C ARG A 30 7.54 11.74 -5.20
N GLY A 31 8.08 10.97 -6.14
CA GLY A 31 7.56 9.66 -6.53
C GLY A 31 7.56 8.67 -5.37
N LEU A 32 8.64 8.61 -4.60
CA LEU A 32 8.73 7.77 -3.40
C LEU A 32 7.68 8.16 -2.35
N ILE A 33 7.56 9.46 -2.05
CA ILE A 33 6.57 9.96 -1.08
C ILE A 33 5.15 9.59 -1.52
N ARG A 34 4.82 9.73 -2.81
CA ARG A 34 3.49 9.36 -3.32
C ARG A 34 3.22 7.86 -3.19
N ARG A 35 4.22 7.02 -3.47
CA ARG A 35 4.11 5.55 -3.28
C ARG A 35 3.91 5.20 -1.81
N ASP A 36 4.64 5.86 -0.92
CA ASP A 36 4.54 5.65 0.52
C ASP A 36 3.15 6.03 1.05
N GLN A 37 2.65 7.23 0.69
CA GLN A 37 1.29 7.67 1.02
C GLN A 37 0.22 6.70 0.49
N SER A 38 0.38 6.21 -0.74
CA SER A 38 -0.55 5.23 -1.31
C SER A 38 -0.53 3.91 -0.54
N LYS A 39 0.65 3.42 -0.16
CA LYS A 39 0.81 2.19 0.63
C LYS A 39 0.19 2.37 2.02
N ALA A 40 0.48 3.46 2.72
CA ALA A 40 -0.10 3.77 4.01
C ALA A 40 -1.63 3.85 3.94
N GLY A 41 -2.18 4.52 2.92
CA GLY A 41 -3.62 4.60 2.70
C GLY A 41 -4.28 3.24 2.43
N LYS A 42 -3.63 2.35 1.68
CA LYS A 42 -4.12 0.97 1.45
C LYS A 42 -4.13 0.15 2.74
N ILE A 43 -3.06 0.22 3.53
CA ILE A 43 -2.96 -0.47 4.82
C ILE A 43 -4.06 0.03 5.75
N ALA A 44 -4.22 1.33 5.91
CA ALA A 44 -5.26 1.91 6.76
C ALA A 44 -6.68 1.48 6.34
N ARG A 45 -6.96 1.46 5.03
CA ARG A 45 -8.24 0.97 4.50
C ARG A 45 -8.49 -0.50 4.79
N MET A 46 -7.45 -1.33 4.78
CA MET A 46 -7.56 -2.75 5.09
C MET A 46 -7.62 -3.03 6.59
N GLN A 47 -7.01 -2.17 7.41
CA GLN A 47 -6.94 -2.37 8.85
C GLN A 47 -8.32 -2.25 9.51
N ALA A 48 -9.14 -1.27 9.08
CA ALA A 48 -10.47 -1.06 9.64
C ALA A 48 -11.38 -2.32 9.63
N PRO A 49 -11.61 -3.01 8.49
CA PRO A 49 -12.43 -4.24 8.48
C PRO A 49 -11.76 -5.42 9.20
N VAL A 50 -10.42 -5.45 9.28
CA VAL A 50 -9.70 -6.47 10.05
C VAL A 50 -9.96 -6.27 11.54
N ASP A 51 -9.83 -5.04 12.03
CA ASP A 51 -10.09 -4.69 13.43
C ASP A 51 -11.55 -4.96 13.81
N GLU A 52 -12.50 -4.60 12.93
CA GLU A 52 -13.92 -4.94 13.10
C GLU A 52 -14.13 -6.46 13.21
N GLY A 53 -13.51 -7.24 12.31
CA GLY A 53 -13.58 -8.69 12.33
C GLY A 53 -13.02 -9.31 13.61
N LEU A 54 -11.88 -8.80 14.09
CA LEU A 54 -11.26 -9.25 15.35
C LEU A 54 -12.14 -8.90 16.56
N ALA A 55 -12.73 -7.71 16.58
CA ALA A 55 -13.63 -7.27 17.65
C ALA A 55 -14.97 -8.04 17.65
N SER A 56 -15.41 -8.54 16.49
CA SER A 56 -16.68 -9.28 16.35
C SER A 56 -16.67 -10.67 17.00
N GLY A 57 -15.50 -11.18 17.40
CA GLY A 57 -15.35 -12.50 18.00
C GLY A 57 -15.44 -13.66 17.01
N VAL A 58 -15.37 -14.89 17.52
CA VAL A 58 -15.39 -16.10 16.67
C VAL A 58 -16.82 -16.42 16.26
N SER A 59 -17.06 -16.52 14.96
CA SER A 59 -18.38 -16.92 14.45
C SER A 59 -18.68 -18.38 14.79
N PRO A 60 -19.89 -18.71 15.26
CA PRO A 60 -20.30 -20.10 15.51
C PRO A 60 -20.59 -20.88 14.21
N ARG A 61 -20.60 -20.21 13.05
CA ARG A 61 -20.85 -20.85 11.76
C ARG A 61 -19.54 -21.35 11.14
N SER A 62 -19.58 -22.58 10.62
CA SER A 62 -18.47 -23.13 9.84
C SER A 62 -18.22 -22.30 8.57
N LEU A 63 -16.97 -22.34 8.08
CA LEU A 63 -16.60 -21.67 6.83
C LEU A 63 -17.43 -22.17 5.64
N GLU A 64 -17.79 -23.45 5.64
CA GLU A 64 -18.62 -24.08 4.61
C GLU A 64 -20.05 -23.53 4.62
N ALA A 65 -20.67 -23.41 5.81
CA ALA A 65 -21.99 -22.79 5.95
C ALA A 65 -22.00 -21.32 5.51
N ARG A 66 -20.89 -20.58 5.73
CA ARG A 66 -20.74 -19.19 5.27
C ARG A 66 -20.58 -19.08 3.76
N ARG A 67 -19.85 -20.00 3.12
CA ARG A 67 -19.69 -20.05 1.65
C ARG A 67 -21.02 -20.34 0.96
N LEU A 68 -21.78 -21.30 1.46
CA LEU A 68 -23.09 -21.66 0.90
C LEU A 68 -24.09 -20.50 0.97
N ALA A 69 -24.14 -19.81 2.12
CA ALA A 69 -24.99 -18.64 2.32
C ALA A 69 -24.60 -17.45 1.41
N GLY A 70 -23.30 -17.24 1.16
CA GLY A 70 -22.80 -16.18 0.28
C GLY A 70 -23.11 -16.38 -1.20
N LEU A 71 -23.27 -17.63 -1.65
CA LEU A 71 -23.66 -17.97 -3.02
C LEU A 71 -25.18 -17.83 -3.25
N SER A 72 -25.99 -18.04 -2.21
CA SER A 72 -27.44 -17.93 -2.29
C SER A 72 -27.97 -16.48 -2.34
N GLY A 73 -27.17 -15.48 -1.94
CA GLY A 73 -27.56 -14.06 -1.91
C GLY A 73 -27.21 -13.27 -3.18
N ARG A 74 -26.75 -13.93 -4.24
CA ARG A 74 -26.27 -13.30 -5.48
C ARG A 74 -27.11 -13.64 -6.72
N ALA A 75 -28.29 -14.24 -6.51
CA ALA A 75 -29.29 -14.52 -7.55
C ALA A 75 -30.33 -13.40 -7.63
#